data_AF-A0A3S3UDK2-F1
#
_entry.id   AF-A0A3S3UDK2-F1
#
_cell.length_a   1.000
_cell.length_b   1.000
_cell.length_c   1.000
_cell.angle_alpha   90.00
_cell.angle_beta   90.00
_cell.angle_gamma   90.00
#
_symmetry.space_group_name_H-M   'P 1'
#
loop_
_entity.id
_entity.type
_entity.pdbx_description
1 polymer ?
#
loop_
_entity_poly.entity_id
_entity_poly.type
_entity_poly.pdbx_seq_one_letter_code
_entity_poly.pdbx_strand_id
1 'polypeptide(L)'
;MPQPQLRPELTSDAECPVPLETLGAIYRGDREEVDAIVAGIPPRTRARLASYLYSKSHLHAIGLRVAATCEEFDLVQVAGVAGSVLYAQSRTRTRPAEARAPATRRVSLAGSLAARGAA
;
A
#
# COMPACT_ATOMS: atom_id res chain seq x y z
N MET A 1 1.44 -32.01 -25.48
CA MET A 1 1.10 -30.60 -25.71
C MET A 1 0.41 -30.05 -24.46
N PRO A 2 1.10 -29.32 -23.56
CA PRO A 2 0.42 -28.65 -22.46
C PRO A 2 -0.37 -27.45 -22.99
N GLN A 3 -1.60 -27.30 -22.50
CA GLN A 3 -2.60 -26.34 -22.97
C GLN A 3 -2.15 -24.89 -22.72
N PRO A 4 -2.50 -23.95 -23.63
CA PRO A 4 -2.21 -22.54 -23.45
C PRO A 4 -2.99 -22.05 -22.23
N GLN A 5 -2.25 -21.61 -21.21
CA GLN A 5 -2.85 -20.94 -20.07
C GLN A 5 -3.63 -19.74 -20.61
N LEU A 6 -4.96 -19.78 -20.47
CA LEU A 6 -5.81 -18.61 -20.57
C LEU A 6 -5.21 -17.56 -19.65
N ARG A 7 -4.43 -16.63 -20.21
CA ARG A 7 -4.15 -15.37 -19.54
C ARG A 7 -5.52 -14.74 -19.38
N PRO A 8 -6.00 -14.46 -18.16
CA PRO A 8 -7.22 -13.70 -18.00
C PRO A 8 -6.98 -12.41 -18.78
N GLU A 9 -7.81 -12.17 -19.80
CA GLU A 9 -7.86 -10.94 -20.57
C GLU A 9 -7.95 -9.81 -19.55
N LEU A 10 -6.80 -9.18 -19.28
CA LEU A 10 -6.68 -8.00 -18.45
C LEU A 10 -7.41 -6.88 -19.19
N THR A 11 -8.74 -6.88 -19.08
CA THR A 11 -9.58 -5.70 -19.35
C THR A 11 -9.29 -4.68 -18.25
N SER A 12 -8.03 -4.20 -18.25
CA SER A 12 -7.46 -3.22 -17.32
C SER A 12 -7.84 -1.78 -17.73
N ASP A 13 -8.75 -1.65 -18.68
CA ASP A 13 -9.44 -0.41 -19.02
C ASP A 13 -10.69 -0.25 -18.14
N ALA A 14 -10.46 -0.28 -16.82
CA ALA A 14 -11.38 0.43 -15.94
C ALA A 14 -11.32 1.90 -16.36
N GLU A 15 -12.32 2.39 -17.10
CA GLU A 15 -12.47 3.79 -17.48
C GLU A 15 -12.07 4.68 -16.31
N CYS A 16 -11.17 5.64 -16.56
CA CYS A 16 -10.58 6.42 -15.47
C CYS A 16 -11.72 7.06 -14.65
N PRO A 17 -11.82 6.79 -13.32
CA PRO A 17 -12.97 7.20 -12.52
C PRO A 17 -13.00 8.72 -12.25
N VAL A 18 -12.04 9.46 -12.81
CA VAL A 18 -11.88 10.91 -12.71
C VAL A 18 -11.52 11.47 -14.10
N PRO A 19 -11.84 12.74 -14.39
CA PRO A 19 -11.44 13.36 -15.64
C PRO A 19 -9.91 13.44 -15.75
N LEU A 20 -9.41 13.45 -16.99
CA LEU A 20 -7.98 13.45 -17.30
C LEU A 20 -7.24 14.64 -16.67
N GLU A 21 -7.92 15.77 -16.47
CA GLU A 21 -7.36 16.97 -15.82
C GLU A 21 -7.03 16.70 -14.35
N THR A 22 -7.93 16.05 -13.61
CA THR A 22 -7.71 15.62 -12.23
C THR A 22 -6.60 14.58 -12.15
N LEU A 23 -6.56 13.64 -13.10
CA LEU A 23 -5.47 12.65 -13.18
C LEU A 23 -4.11 13.33 -13.42
N GLY A 24 -4.06 14.34 -14.30
CA GLY A 24 -2.86 15.13 -14.58
C GLY A 24 -2.40 15.94 -13.38
N ALA A 25 -3.33 16.50 -12.60
CA ALA A 25 -3.03 17.21 -11.36
C ALA A 25 -2.45 16.25 -10.30
N ILE A 26 -3.01 15.05 -10.14
CA ILE A 26 -2.49 14.03 -9.22
C ILE A 26 -1.11 13.51 -9.67
N TYR A 27 -0.88 13.44 -10.98
CA TYR A 27 0.39 12.97 -11.52
C TYR A 27 1.54 13.97 -11.29
N ARG A 28 1.26 15.27 -11.42
CA ARG A 28 2.27 16.33 -11.27
C ARG A 28 2.37 16.86 -9.85
N GLY A 29 1.32 16.70 -9.06
CA GLY A 29 1.21 17.28 -7.73
C GLY A 29 2.06 16.58 -6.68
N ASP A 30 2.54 17.38 -5.73
CA ASP A 30 3.23 16.89 -4.55
C ASP A 30 2.27 16.19 -3.56
N ARG A 31 2.80 15.67 -2.45
CA ARG A 31 1.99 14.92 -1.46
C ARG A 31 0.77 15.70 -0.96
N GLU A 32 0.98 16.94 -0.52
CA GLU A 32 -0.11 17.78 -0.02
C GLU A 32 -1.13 18.11 -1.10
N GLU A 33 -0.69 18.39 -2.33
CA GLU A 33 -1.61 18.68 -3.44
C GLU A 33 -2.48 17.48 -3.79
N VAL A 34 -1.89 16.28 -3.86
CA VAL A 34 -2.63 15.04 -4.09
C VAL A 34 -3.63 14.80 -2.95
N ASP A 35 -3.23 14.98 -1.70
CA ASP A 35 -4.12 14.77 -0.55
C ASP A 35 -5.28 15.79 -0.54
N ALA A 36 -5.02 17.05 -0.90
CA ALA A 36 -6.03 18.10 -1.02
C ALA A 36 -7.03 17.82 -2.15
N ILE A 37 -6.54 17.40 -3.32
CA ILE A 37 -7.39 17.01 -4.46
C ILE A 37 -8.27 15.80 -4.07
N VAL A 38 -7.65 14.80 -3.43
CA VAL A 38 -8.32 13.56 -3.03
C VAL A 38 -9.31 13.80 -1.88
N ALA A 39 -9.11 14.79 -1.01
CA ALA A 39 -10.06 15.14 0.05
C ALA A 39 -11.43 15.59 -0.49
N GLY A 40 -11.47 16.22 -1.67
CA GLY A 40 -12.73 16.65 -2.31
C GLY A 40 -13.49 15.54 -3.05
N ILE A 41 -12.90 14.36 -3.19
CA ILE A 41 -13.48 13.25 -3.98
C ILE A 41 -14.27 12.31 -3.04
N PRO A 42 -15.46 11.81 -3.46
CA PRO A 42 -16.21 10.83 -2.68
C PRO A 42 -15.40 9.56 -2.37
N PRO A 43 -15.55 8.96 -1.18
CA PRO A 43 -14.71 7.86 -0.70
C PRO A 43 -14.63 6.68 -1.67
N ARG A 44 -15.77 6.28 -2.24
CA ARG A 44 -15.86 5.19 -3.23
C ARG A 44 -15.10 5.50 -4.53
N THR A 45 -15.12 6.76 -4.98
CA THR A 45 -14.40 7.19 -6.19
C THR A 45 -12.89 7.23 -5.94
N ARG A 46 -12.46 7.63 -4.73
CA ARG A 46 -11.04 7.56 -4.32
C ARG A 46 -10.52 6.14 -4.31
N ALA A 47 -11.29 5.20 -3.77
CA ALA A 47 -10.94 3.79 -3.77
C ALA A 47 -10.80 3.23 -5.19
N ARG A 48 -11.74 3.57 -6.10
CA ARG A 48 -11.63 3.23 -7.53
C ARG A 48 -10.37 3.81 -8.17
N LEU A 49 -10.07 5.07 -7.88
CA LEU A 49 -8.88 5.73 -8.40
C LEU A 49 -7.59 5.06 -7.87
N ALA A 50 -7.53 4.75 -6.59
CA ALA A 50 -6.39 4.05 -5.98
C ALA A 50 -6.14 2.69 -6.65
N SER A 51 -7.19 1.89 -6.84
CA SER A 51 -7.09 0.59 -7.53
C SER A 51 -6.67 0.73 -8.99
N TYR A 52 -7.20 1.73 -9.70
CA TYR A 52 -6.83 2.02 -11.10
C TYR A 52 -5.37 2.44 -11.26
N LEU A 53 -4.87 3.29 -10.35
CA LEU A 53 -3.47 3.72 -10.35
C LEU A 53 -2.54 2.57 -9.92
N TYR A 54 -2.97 1.75 -8.97
CA TYR A 54 -2.20 0.61 -8.47
C TYR A 54 -2.00 -0.48 -9.53
N SER A 55 -2.96 -0.67 -10.45
CA SER A 55 -2.85 -1.65 -11.53
C SER A 55 -1.83 -1.26 -12.61
N LYS A 56 -1.40 0.01 -12.66
CA LYS A 56 -0.40 0.53 -13.61
C LYS A 56 0.98 0.60 -12.95
N SER A 57 1.95 -0.13 -13.49
CA SER A 57 3.29 -0.24 -12.89
C SER A 57 3.98 1.10 -12.62
N HIS A 58 3.86 2.06 -13.52
CA HIS A 58 4.48 3.39 -13.38
C HIS A 58 3.70 4.33 -12.43
N LEU A 59 2.42 4.05 -12.15
CA LEU A 59 1.59 4.82 -11.22
C LEU A 59 1.40 4.11 -9.88
N HIS A 60 1.97 2.93 -9.71
CA HIS A 60 1.80 2.08 -8.55
C HIS A 60 2.14 2.79 -7.23
N ALA A 61 3.20 3.60 -7.22
CA ALA A 61 3.58 4.41 -6.06
C ALA A 61 2.54 5.49 -5.73
N ILE A 62 1.95 6.11 -6.74
CA ILE A 62 0.88 7.11 -6.58
C ILE A 62 -0.41 6.42 -6.09
N GLY A 63 -0.75 5.27 -6.67
CA GLY A 63 -1.91 4.48 -6.23
C GLY A 63 -1.85 4.08 -4.76
N LEU A 64 -0.67 3.76 -4.23
CA LEU A 64 -0.49 3.49 -2.81
C LEU A 64 -0.58 4.73 -1.92
N ARG A 65 -0.14 5.89 -2.42
CA ARG A 65 -0.34 7.17 -1.70
C ARG A 65 -1.82 7.50 -1.58
N VAL A 66 -2.57 7.38 -2.67
CA VAL A 66 -4.02 7.60 -2.67
C VAL A 66 -4.74 6.55 -1.82
N ALA A 67 -4.29 5.29 -1.84
CA ALA A 67 -4.85 4.25 -0.96
C ALA A 67 -4.63 4.55 0.53
N ALA A 68 -3.56 5.26 0.90
CA ALA A 68 -3.29 5.62 2.30
C ALA A 68 -4.28 6.66 2.87
N THR A 69 -4.98 7.39 2.00
CA THR A 69 -6.05 8.35 2.38
C THR A 69 -7.45 7.71 2.32
N CYS A 70 -7.54 6.44 1.91
CA CYS A 70 -8.78 5.69 1.84
C CYS A 70 -8.97 4.77 3.06
N GLU A 71 -10.22 4.43 3.35
CA GLU A 71 -10.56 3.40 4.32
C GLU A 71 -10.48 2.00 3.70
N GLU A 72 -10.13 1.00 4.51
CA GLU A 72 -10.03 -0.40 4.06
C GLU A 72 -11.36 -0.89 3.47
N PHE A 73 -12.48 -0.52 4.11
CA PHE A 73 -13.81 -0.90 3.67
C PHE A 73 -14.11 -0.42 2.24
N ASP A 74 -13.77 0.82 1.90
CA ASP A 74 -14.00 1.36 0.55
C ASP A 74 -13.15 0.65 -0.51
N LEU A 75 -11.90 0.32 -0.17
CA LEU A 75 -11.00 -0.41 -1.05
C LEU A 75 -11.49 -1.85 -1.28
N VAL A 76 -11.96 -2.52 -0.23
CA VAL A 76 -12.52 -3.88 -0.33
C VAL A 76 -13.84 -3.89 -1.11
N GLN A 77 -14.70 -2.88 -0.91
CA GLN A 77 -15.95 -2.74 -1.66
C GLN A 77 -15.74 -2.61 -3.17
N VAL A 78 -14.62 -2.00 -3.59
CA VAL A 78 -14.31 -1.74 -5.00
C VAL A 78 -13.46 -2.85 -5.62
N ALA A 79 -12.48 -3.39 -4.90
CA ALA A 79 -11.47 -4.30 -5.44
C ALA A 79 -11.40 -5.66 -4.71
N GLY A 80 -12.32 -5.94 -3.78
CA GLY A 80 -12.37 -7.20 -3.03
C GLY A 80 -11.08 -7.46 -2.26
N VAL A 81 -10.55 -8.68 -2.39
CA VAL A 81 -9.28 -9.10 -1.77
C VAL A 81 -8.11 -8.24 -2.21
N ALA A 82 -8.10 -7.75 -3.46
CA ALA A 82 -7.04 -6.84 -3.90
C ALA A 82 -7.09 -5.50 -3.15
N GLY A 83 -8.28 -5.07 -2.70
CA GLY A 83 -8.48 -3.88 -1.89
C GLY A 83 -7.86 -3.98 -0.50
N SER A 84 -8.01 -5.11 0.20
CA SER A 84 -7.37 -5.32 1.51
C SER A 84 -5.85 -5.40 1.39
N VAL A 85 -5.32 -6.05 0.34
CA VAL A 85 -3.87 -6.06 0.06
C VAL A 85 -3.36 -4.65 -0.21
N LEU A 86 -4.08 -3.88 -1.04
CA LEU A 86 -3.74 -2.49 -1.35
C LEU A 86 -3.70 -1.61 -0.09
N TYR A 87 -4.68 -1.76 0.79
CA TYR A 87 -4.72 -1.08 2.08
C TYR A 87 -3.50 -1.41 2.93
N ALA A 88 -3.21 -2.70 3.15
CA ALA A 88 -2.08 -3.14 3.96
C ALA A 88 -0.72 -2.63 3.42
N GLN A 89 -0.54 -2.66 2.10
CA GLN A 89 0.68 -2.17 1.46
C GLN A 89 0.82 -0.64 1.59
N SER A 90 -0.28 0.11 1.46
CA SER A 90 -0.27 1.56 1.59
C SER A 90 0.23 2.01 2.97
N ARG A 91 -0.19 1.31 4.03
CA ARG A 91 0.20 1.57 5.42
C ARG A 91 1.64 1.11 5.73
N THR A 92 2.12 0.08 5.05
CA THR A 92 3.51 -0.37 5.20
C THR A 92 4.50 0.62 4.59
N ARG A 93 4.18 1.23 3.45
CA ARG A 93 5.04 2.24 2.78
C ARG A 93 4.86 3.66 3.33
N THR A 94 3.67 3.98 3.86
CA THR A 94 3.36 5.34 4.34
C THR A 94 3.63 5.53 5.82
N ARG A 95 3.91 4.47 6.60
CA ARG A 95 4.40 4.66 7.98
C ARG A 95 5.65 5.55 7.87
N PRO A 96 5.62 6.81 8.38
CA PRO A 96 6.86 7.53 8.61
C PRO A 96 7.74 6.60 9.43
N ALA A 97 9.05 6.73 9.36
CA ALA A 97 9.96 5.93 10.18
C ALA A 97 9.81 6.23 11.70
N GLU A 98 8.61 6.21 12.26
CA GLU A 98 8.38 6.03 13.66
C GLU A 98 8.66 4.56 13.96
N ALA A 99 9.95 4.35 14.20
CA ALA A 99 10.60 3.24 14.85
C ALA A 99 9.62 2.09 15.13
N ARG A 100 9.54 1.15 14.20
CA ARG A 100 9.30 -0.23 14.60
C ARG A 100 10.52 -0.60 15.44
N ALA A 101 10.47 -0.30 16.74
CA ALA A 101 11.47 -0.77 17.67
C ALA A 101 11.58 -2.28 17.42
N PRO A 102 12.74 -2.79 16.98
CA PRO A 102 12.91 -4.22 16.91
C PRO A 102 12.71 -4.69 18.35
N ALA A 103 11.72 -5.56 18.56
CA ALA A 103 11.63 -6.34 19.77
C ALA A 103 12.85 -7.26 19.77
N THR A 104 14.01 -6.70 20.14
CA THR A 104 15.22 -7.46 20.40
C THR A 104 14.87 -8.30 21.62
N ARG A 105 14.56 -9.57 21.36
CA ARG A 105 14.48 -10.57 22.41
C ARG A 105 15.91 -10.71 22.92
N ARG A 106 16.27 -9.90 23.92
CA ARG A 106 17.55 -9.97 24.63
C ARG A 106 17.60 -11.34 25.31
N VAL A 107 18.19 -12.32 24.65
CA VAL A 107 18.66 -13.53 25.31
C VAL A 107 19.80 -13.09 26.22
N SER A 108 19.50 -12.94 27.51
CA SER A 108 20.52 -12.73 28.53
C SER A 108 21.13 -14.08 28.87
N LEU A 109 22.30 -14.40 28.29
CA LEU A 109 23.20 -15.39 28.86
C LEU A 109 24.02 -14.68 29.93
N ALA A 110 23.41 -14.51 31.11
CA ALA A 110 24.12 -14.13 32.31
C ALA A 110 25.16 -15.23 32.62
N GLY A 111 26.41 -14.80 32.78
CA GLY A 111 27.58 -15.66 32.85
C GLY A 111 27.55 -16.69 33.97
N SER A 112 27.88 -17.92 33.59
CA SER A 112 28.36 -18.95 34.51
C SER A 112 29.86 -18.77 34.72
N LEU A 113 30.24 -17.84 35.59
CA LEU A 113 31.60 -17.69 36.12
C LEU A 113 31.54 -17.63 37.65
N ALA A 114 31.63 -18.79 38.29
CA ALA A 114 32.13 -19.04 39.66
C ALA A 114 31.84 -20.53 39.98
N ALA A 115 32.75 -21.39 40.46
CA ALA A 115 33.82 -21.14 41.42
C ALA A 115 34.99 -22.14 41.29
N ARG A 116 36.12 -21.75 41.92
CA ARG A 116 37.48 -22.31 41.95
C ARG A 116 37.67 -23.46 42.95
N GLY A 117 38.79 -24.18 42.80
CA GLY A 117 39.57 -24.83 43.89
C GLY A 117 40.10 -26.21 43.46
N ALA A 118 41.36 -26.43 43.10
CA ALA A 118 42.61 -26.40 43.89
C ALA A 118 42.63 -27.45 45.03
N ALA A 119 43.21 -28.62 44.74
CA ALA A 119 44.01 -29.45 45.64
C ALA A 119 44.84 -30.42 44.78
#